data_AF-A0A3L7NFF1-F1
#
_entry.id   AF-A0A3L7NFF1-F1
#
_cell.length_a   1.000
_cell.length_b   1.000
_cell.length_c   1.000
_cell.angle_alpha   90.00
_cell.angle_beta   90.00
_cell.angle_gamma   90.00
#
_symmetry.space_group_name_H-M   'P 1'
#
loop_
_entity.id
_entity.type
_entity.pdbx_description
1 polymer ?
#
loop_
_entity_poly.entity_id
_entity_poly.type
_entity_poly.pdbx_seq_one_letter_code
_entity_poly.pdbx_strand_id
1 'polypeptide(L)'
;MGFPEAIQVCLSKYSDFSGRASRSEYWWFYLFFVLMSWGVSVVGAITLEEGAATIPSLLLNLAFMLPSFAAGVRRLHDTNHSGWWLLLLLTVVGVILLIVWFASKSDEGANRYGQPPTS
;
A
#
# COMPACT_ATOMS: atom_id res chain seq x y z
N MET A 1 -1.12 11.60 -10.18
CA MET A 1 0.18 10.92 -10.03
C MET A 1 0.33 9.76 -11.01
N GLY A 2 1.49 9.66 -11.67
CA GLY A 2 1.88 8.50 -12.48
C GLY A 2 2.47 7.37 -11.64
N PHE A 3 2.81 6.26 -12.31
CA PHE A 3 3.36 5.05 -11.67
C PHE A 3 4.71 5.26 -10.97
N PRO A 4 5.76 5.81 -11.62
CA PRO A 4 7.06 5.99 -10.96
C PRO A 4 7.00 7.03 -9.83
N GLU A 5 6.18 8.08 -9.99
CA GLU A 5 6.00 9.10 -8.95
C GLU A 5 5.37 8.50 -7.69
N ALA A 6 4.37 7.62 -7.83
CA ALA A 6 3.74 6.95 -6.69
C ALA A 6 4.72 6.09 -5.90
N ILE A 7 5.61 5.37 -6.60
CA ILE A 7 6.64 4.54 -5.95
C ILE A 7 7.62 5.42 -5.17
N GLN A 8 8.10 6.51 -5.78
CA GLN A 8 9.02 7.44 -5.11
C GLN A 8 8.36 8.09 -3.88
N VAL A 9 7.09 8.49 -3.97
CA VAL A 9 6.36 9.08 -2.84
C VAL A 9 6.19 8.07 -1.71
N CYS A 10 5.79 6.83 -2.00
CA CYS A 10 5.64 5.80 -0.97
C CYS A 10 6.98 5.43 -0.32
N LEU A 11 8.06 5.34 -1.10
CA LEU A 11 9.39 5.04 -0.57
C LEU A 11 10.02 6.21 0.19
N SER A 12 9.75 7.46 -0.18
CA SER A 12 10.19 8.62 0.61
C SER A 12 9.41 8.76 1.92
N LYS A 13 8.12 8.40 1.91
CA LYS A 13 7.23 8.33 3.09
C LYS A 13 7.16 6.92 3.68
N TYR A 14 8.31 6.24 3.74
CA TYR A 14 8.42 4.82 4.07
C TYR A 14 7.74 4.45 5.40
N SER A 15 7.97 5.25 6.44
CA SER A 15 7.43 5.05 7.79
C SER A 15 6.56 6.22 8.25
N ASP A 16 6.07 7.04 7.32
CA ASP A 16 5.20 8.16 7.65
C ASP A 16 3.73 7.73 7.55
N PHE A 17 3.11 7.62 8.72
CA PHE A 17 1.69 7.28 8.87
C PHE A 17 0.79 8.53 8.90
N SER A 18 1.39 9.73 8.84
CA SER A 18 0.66 10.99 8.94
C SER A 18 0.25 11.52 7.57
N GLY A 19 -0.81 12.32 7.55
CA GLY A 19 -1.32 12.92 6.32
C GLY A 19 -2.21 11.97 5.51
N ARG A 20 -2.35 12.29 4.22
CA ARG A 20 -3.31 11.68 3.30
C ARG A 20 -2.59 11.14 2.06
N ALA A 21 -3.09 10.04 1.52
CA ALA A 21 -2.62 9.44 0.27
C ALA A 21 -3.74 9.46 -0.78
N SER A 22 -3.40 9.85 -2.00
CA SER A 22 -4.36 9.83 -3.11
C SER A 22 -4.70 8.39 -3.53
N ARG A 23 -5.83 8.20 -4.23
CA ARG A 23 -6.19 6.89 -4.80
C ARG A 23 -5.06 6.33 -5.69
N SER A 24 -4.52 7.18 -6.57
CA SER A 24 -3.44 6.79 -7.49
C SER A 24 -2.17 6.40 -6.75
N GLU A 25 -1.80 7.12 -5.69
CA GLU A 25 -0.62 6.79 -4.87
C GLU A 25 -0.73 5.38 -4.27
N TYR A 26 -1.89 5.06 -3.66
CA TYR A 26 -2.13 3.75 -3.05
C TYR A 26 -2.17 2.62 -4.09
N TRP A 27 -2.97 2.76 -5.15
CA TRP A 27 -3.17 1.69 -6.13
C TRP A 27 -1.95 1.43 -7.02
N TRP A 28 -1.18 2.47 -7.38
CA TRP A 28 0.06 2.25 -8.11
C TRP A 28 1.13 1.59 -7.25
N PHE A 29 1.24 1.95 -5.98
CA PHE A 29 2.15 1.28 -5.06
C PHE A 29 1.75 -0.18 -4.81
N TYR A 30 0.44 -0.44 -4.64
CA TYR A 30 -0.08 -1.81 -4.53
C TYR A 30 0.25 -2.64 -5.78
N LEU A 31 0.03 -2.08 -6.97
CA LEU A 31 0.38 -2.74 -8.22
C LEU A 31 1.88 -3.03 -8.30
N PHE A 32 2.73 -2.07 -7.94
CA PHE A 32 4.18 -2.25 -7.90
C PHE A 32 4.59 -3.41 -6.98
N PHE A 33 4.02 -3.47 -5.77
CA PHE A 33 4.29 -4.56 -4.84
C PHE A 33 3.85 -5.93 -5.39
N VAL A 34 2.66 -6.01 -6.00
CA VAL A 34 2.18 -7.22 -6.66
C VAL A 34 3.13 -7.66 -7.78
N LEU A 35 3.54 -6.74 -8.66
CA LEU A 35 4.47 -7.03 -9.76
C LEU A 35 5.84 -7.50 -9.26
N MET A 36 6.37 -6.88 -8.21
CA MET A 36 7.63 -7.28 -7.58
C MET A 36 7.54 -8.69 -6.98
N SER A 37 6.47 -8.99 -6.24
CA SER A 37 6.25 -10.33 -5.66
C SER A 37 6.10 -11.40 -6.75
N TRP A 38 5.37 -11.08 -7.82
CA TRP A 38 5.18 -11.98 -8.95
C TRP A 38 6.50 -12.22 -9.71
N GLY A 39 7.28 -11.16 -9.94
CA GLY A 39 8.59 -11.25 -10.58
C GLY A 39 9.57 -12.14 -9.81
N VAL A 40 9.66 -12.00 -8.49
CA VAL A 40 10.50 -12.89 -7.65
C VAL A 40 10.03 -14.34 -7.72
N SER A 41 8.71 -14.56 -7.73
CA SER A 41 8.15 -15.92 -7.81
C SER A 41 8.46 -16.59 -9.15
N VAL A 42 8.33 -15.86 -10.26
CA VAL A 42 8.64 -16.36 -11.62
C VAL A 42 10.13 -16.64 -11.79
N VAL A 43 11.00 -15.69 -11.38
CA VAL A 43 12.45 -15.90 -11.44
C VAL A 43 12.83 -17.10 -10.59
N GLY A 44 12.28 -17.19 -9.37
CA GLY A 44 12.48 -18.32 -8.47
C GLY A 44 12.08 -19.66 -9.09
N ALA A 45 10.95 -19.72 -9.78
CA ALA A 45 10.49 -20.95 -10.45
C ALA A 45 11.35 -21.36 -11.65
N ILE A 46 12.04 -20.41 -12.29
CA ILE A 46 12.84 -20.65 -13.51
C ILE A 46 14.31 -20.94 -13.18
N THR A 47 14.90 -20.22 -12.22
CA THR A 47 16.37 -20.18 -12.04
C THR A 47 16.85 -20.82 -10.75
N LEU A 48 15.97 -21.03 -9.78
CA LEU A 48 16.34 -21.48 -8.44
C LEU A 48 15.84 -22.90 -8.19
N GLU A 49 16.62 -23.68 -7.44
CA GLU A 49 16.13 -24.96 -6.91
C GLU A 49 14.87 -24.74 -6.06
N GLU A 50 14.03 -25.78 -5.94
CA GLU A 50 12.81 -25.72 -5.13
C GLU A 50 13.12 -25.13 -3.74
N GLY A 51 12.46 -24.02 -3.41
CA GLY A 51 12.60 -23.34 -2.13
C GLY A 51 13.64 -22.22 -2.07
N ALA A 52 14.52 -22.03 -3.06
CA ALA A 52 15.51 -20.95 -3.01
C ALA A 52 14.90 -19.53 -3.20
N ALA A 53 13.69 -19.43 -3.75
CA ALA A 53 12.92 -18.18 -3.81
C ALA A 53 12.35 -17.73 -2.45
N THR A 54 12.36 -18.60 -1.43
CA THR A 54 11.74 -18.35 -0.13
C THR A 54 12.38 -17.17 0.59
N ILE A 55 13.71 -17.14 0.68
CA ILE A 55 14.43 -16.10 1.42
C ILE A 55 14.30 -14.72 0.73
N PRO A 56 14.53 -14.58 -0.60
CA PRO A 56 14.30 -13.31 -1.29
C PRO A 56 12.86 -12.82 -1.17
N SER A 57 11.88 -13.72 -1.28
CA SER A 57 10.46 -13.36 -1.15
C SER A 57 10.13 -12.85 0.26
N LEU A 58 10.68 -13.48 1.29
CA LEU A 58 10.50 -13.05 2.68
C LEU A 58 11.09 -11.66 2.92
N LEU A 59 12.33 -11.42 2.46
CA LEU A 59 12.99 -10.12 2.60
C LEU A 59 12.24 -9.02 1.87
N LEU A 60 11.73 -9.30 0.68
CA LEU A 60 10.92 -8.36 -0.09
C LEU A 60 9.62 -8.02 0.66
N ASN A 61 8.89 -9.04 1.12
CA ASN A 61 7.67 -8.83 1.92
C ASN A 61 7.95 -7.98 3.15
N LEU A 62 9.01 -8.27 3.89
CA LEU A 62 9.37 -7.52 5.09
C LEU A 62 9.76 -6.07 4.78
N ALA A 63 10.54 -5.84 3.72
CA ALA A 63 10.95 -4.51 3.28
C ALA A 63 9.76 -3.66 2.81
N PHE A 64 8.75 -4.26 2.18
CA PHE A 64 7.57 -3.53 1.70
C PHE A 64 6.39 -3.55 2.67
N MET A 65 6.46 -4.33 3.75
CA MET A 65 5.42 -4.42 4.77
C MET A 65 5.13 -3.04 5.37
N LEU A 66 6.18 -2.35 5.83
CA LEU A 66 6.07 -1.07 6.52
C LEU A 66 5.49 0.06 5.63
N PRO A 67 5.99 0.30 4.40
CA PRO A 67 5.40 1.29 3.52
C PRO A 67 3.99 0.92 3.06
N SER A 68 3.65 -0.37 2.96
CA SER A 68 2.28 -0.82 2.64
C SER A 68 1.30 -0.45 3.75
N PHE A 69 1.68 -0.66 5.01
CA PHE A 69 0.88 -0.22 6.16
C PHE A 69 0.79 1.31 6.23
N ALA A 70 1.89 2.01 6.03
CA ALA A 70 1.91 3.48 6.03
C ALA A 70 0.99 4.07 4.95
N ALA A 71 1.07 3.56 3.72
CA ALA A 71 0.19 3.98 2.63
C ALA A 71 -1.29 3.63 2.91
N GLY A 72 -1.56 2.46 3.48
CA GLY A 72 -2.92 2.05 3.88
C GLY A 72 -3.54 2.97 4.94
N VAL A 73 -2.76 3.33 5.97
CA VAL A 73 -3.20 4.29 7.00
C VAL A 73 -3.47 5.67 6.41
N ARG A 74 -2.55 6.20 5.59
CA ARG A 74 -2.74 7.49 4.90
C ARG A 74 -3.92 7.47 3.94
N ARG A 75 -4.26 6.32 3.37
CA ARG A 75 -5.44 6.16 2.51
C ARG A 75 -6.74 6.14 3.32
N LEU A 76 -6.76 5.51 4.50
CA LEU A 76 -7.91 5.60 5.42
C LEU A 76 -8.11 7.02 5.92
N HIS A 77 -7.02 7.74 6.23
CA HIS A 77 -7.06 9.15 6.60
C HIS A 77 -7.66 10.01 5.49
N ASP A 78 -7.47 9.65 4.22
CA ASP A 78 -8.01 10.39 3.09
C ASP A 78 -9.53 10.31 2.96
N THR A 79 -10.15 9.24 3.47
CA THR A 79 -11.62 9.10 3.64
C THR A 79 -12.06 9.41 5.07
N ASN A 80 -11.21 10.10 5.86
CA ASN A 80 -11.49 10.55 7.22
C ASN A 80 -11.80 9.43 8.24
N HIS A 81 -11.27 8.23 7.98
CA HIS A 81 -11.27 7.10 8.90
C HIS A 81 -9.94 7.04 9.66
N SER A 82 -9.94 6.51 10.89
CA SER A 82 -8.70 6.28 11.65
C SER A 82 -7.88 5.13 11.07
N GLY A 83 -6.55 5.23 11.12
CA GLY A 83 -5.64 4.14 10.73
C GLY A 83 -5.90 2.79 11.41
N TRP A 84 -6.48 2.77 12.62
CA TRP A 84 -6.88 1.55 13.33
C TRP A 84 -7.87 0.67 12.57
N TRP A 85 -8.66 1.25 11.64
CA TRP A 85 -9.55 0.49 10.78
C TRP A 85 -8.81 -0.48 9.86
N LEU A 86 -7.50 -0.30 9.66
CA LEU A 86 -6.67 -1.22 8.90
C LEU A 86 -6.61 -2.63 9.54
N LEU A 87 -6.87 -2.75 10.85
CA LEU A 87 -6.99 -4.04 11.53
C LEU A 87 -8.14 -4.91 11.01
N LEU A 88 -9.10 -4.33 10.28
CA LEU A 88 -10.12 -5.08 9.55
C LEU A 88 -9.52 -6.08 8.55
N LEU A 89 -8.26 -5.91 8.14
CA LEU A 89 -7.49 -6.89 7.36
C LEU A 89 -7.49 -8.28 8.02
N LEU A 90 -7.48 -8.34 9.36
CA LEU A 90 -7.47 -9.60 10.11
C LEU A 90 -8.82 -10.31 10.06
N THR A 91 -9.87 -9.63 9.58
CA THR A 91 -11.21 -10.18 9.43
C THR A 91 -11.50 -10.41 7.95
N VAL A 92 -11.98 -11.60 7.59
CA VAL A 92 -12.29 -11.93 6.19
C VAL A 92 -13.30 -10.93 5.59
N VAL A 93 -14.33 -10.56 6.36
CA VAL A 93 -15.38 -9.61 5.92
C VAL A 93 -14.84 -8.17 5.83
N GLY A 94 -13.95 -7.78 6.75
CA GLY A 94 -13.42 -6.41 6.80
C GLY A 94 -12.50 -6.06 5.63
N VAL A 95 -11.91 -7.05 4.96
CA VAL A 95 -11.13 -6.82 3.73
C VAL A 95 -12.00 -6.18 2.64
N ILE A 96 -13.25 -6.61 2.48
CA ILE A 96 -14.16 -6.05 1.48
C ILE A 96 -14.43 -4.56 1.79
N LEU A 97 -14.70 -4.23 3.06
CA LEU A 97 -14.89 -2.85 3.49
C LEU A 97 -13.65 -1.99 3.24
N LEU A 98 -12.46 -2.51 3.54
CA LEU A 98 -11.20 -1.81 3.28
C LEU A 98 -10.99 -1.54 1.79
N ILE A 99 -11.25 -2.52 0.92
CA ILE A 99 -11.16 -2.33 -0.54
C ILE A 99 -12.13 -1.23 -1.00
N VAL A 100 -13.37 -1.25 -0.50
CA VAL A 100 -14.36 -0.19 -0.81
C VAL A 100 -13.81 1.17 -0.38
N TRP A 101 -13.32 1.31 0.84
CA TRP A 101 -12.75 2.57 1.32
C TRP A 101 -11.49 3.01 0.56
N PHE A 102 -10.62 2.09 0.17
CA PHE A 102 -9.46 2.37 -0.66
C PHE A 102 -9.83 2.79 -2.09
N ALA A 103 -10.98 2.37 -2.61
CA ALA A 103 -11.53 2.80 -3.89
C ALA A 103 -12.39 4.08 -3.80
N SER A 104 -12.93 4.41 -2.61
CA SER A 104 -13.83 5.55 -2.37
C SER A 104 -13.21 6.92 -2.64
N LYS A 105 -14.04 7.95 -2.85
CA LYS A 105 -13.53 9.31 -3.17
C LYS A 105 -12.86 9.89 -1.94
N SER A 106 -11.77 10.63 -2.17
CA SER A 106 -11.14 11.46 -1.15
C SER A 106 -12.15 12.47 -0.62
N ASP A 107 -12.11 12.74 0.68
CA ASP A 107 -12.96 13.77 1.27
C ASP A 107 -12.67 15.13 0.63
N GLU A 108 -13.75 15.83 0.25
CA GLU A 108 -13.70 17.14 -0.38
C GLU A 108 -13.34 18.19 0.69
N GLY A 109 -12.14 18.75 0.59
CA GLY A 109 -11.63 19.76 1.52
C GLY A 109 -10.67 19.23 2.58
N ALA A 110 -10.34 20.09 3.54
CA ALA A 110 -9.48 19.72 4.66
C ALA A 110 -10.25 18.82 5.64
N ASN A 111 -9.64 17.69 6.01
CA ASN A 111 -10.17 16.82 7.07
C ASN A 111 -9.22 16.84 8.28
N ARG A 112 -9.52 16.04 9.31
CA ARG A 112 -8.71 15.98 10.54
C ARG A 112 -7.24 15.57 10.33
N TYR A 113 -6.92 15.02 9.16
CA TYR A 113 -5.59 14.55 8.77
C TYR A 113 -4.89 15.49 7.78
N GLY A 114 -5.50 16.63 7.45
CA GLY A 114 -4.91 17.70 6.66
C GLY A 114 -5.60 17.97 5.32
N GLN A 115 -4.93 18.77 4.50
CA GLN A 115 -5.40 19.13 3.17
C GLN A 115 -5.38 17.92 2.22
N PRO A 116 -6.27 17.90 1.21
CA PRO A 116 -6.29 16.82 0.23
C PRO A 116 -4.91 16.66 -0.43
N PRO A 117 -4.50 15.43 -0.76
CA PRO A 117 -3.24 15.20 -1.44
C PRO A 117 -3.26 15.93 -2.79
N THR A 118 -2.23 16.73 -3.07
CA THR A 118 -2.02 17.34 -4.38
C THR A 118 -1.75 16.23 -5.38
N SER A 119 -2.78 15.85 -6.13
CA SER A 119 -2.78 14.75 -7.11
C SER A 119 -1.91 15.02 -8.34
#